data_AF-A0A1E7HMZ0-F1
#
_entry.id   AF-A0A1E7HMZ0-F1
#
_cell.length_a   1.000
_cell.length_b   1.000
_cell.length_c   1.000
_cell.angle_alpha   90.00
_cell.angle_beta   90.00
_cell.angle_gamma   90.00
#
_symmetry.space_group_name_H-M   'P 1'
#
loop_
_entity.id
_entity.type
_entity.pdbx_description
1 polymer ?
#
loop_
_entity_poly.entity_id
_entity_poly.type
_entity_poly.pdbx_seq_one_letter_code
_entity_poly.pdbx_strand_id
1 'polypeptide(L)'
;MHSLRQKRKSIAVLVIIALSTFSIISAPAHAAMVNTAEILKQNQHNLACERINMFLDRSEVQKHLVAWGVNPEEAKARVDSLTDQEIEKIA
;
A
#
# COMPACT_ATOMS: atom_id res chain seq x y z
N MET A 1 59.63 -17.08 17.10
CA MET A 1 58.69 -17.31 15.98
C MET A 1 57.27 -17.69 16.39
N HIS A 2 57.04 -18.30 17.58
CA HIS A 2 55.70 -18.73 18.02
C HIS A 2 54.73 -17.57 18.39
N SER A 3 55.23 -16.50 19.03
CA SER A 3 54.43 -15.34 19.48
C SER A 3 53.74 -14.59 18.34
N LEU A 4 54.44 -14.33 17.23
CA LEU A 4 53.88 -13.66 16.04
C LEU A 4 52.79 -14.52 15.37
N ARG A 5 52.97 -15.84 15.36
CA ARG A 5 52.00 -16.79 14.80
C ARG A 5 50.75 -16.90 15.68
N GLN A 6 50.91 -16.78 17.00
CA GLN A 6 49.81 -16.76 17.97
C GLN A 6 48.98 -15.47 17.87
N LYS A 7 49.63 -14.30 17.76
CA LYS A 7 48.97 -13.01 17.55
C LYS A 7 48.13 -13.01 16.25
N ARG A 8 48.69 -13.52 15.15
CA ARG A 8 47.97 -13.65 13.85
C ARG A 8 46.77 -14.59 13.95
N LYS A 9 46.88 -15.69 14.69
CA LYS A 9 45.78 -16.64 14.91
C LYS A 9 44.65 -16.00 15.72
N SER A 10 44.98 -15.23 16.76
CA SER A 10 43.98 -14.48 17.53
C SER A 10 43.26 -13.43 16.67
N ILE A 11 44.00 -12.68 15.83
CA ILE A 11 43.41 -11.70 14.92
C ILE A 11 42.48 -12.38 13.90
N ALA A 12 42.90 -13.51 13.32
CA ALA A 12 42.09 -14.25 12.37
C ALA A 12 40.78 -14.76 12.99
N VAL A 13 40.83 -15.28 14.22
CA VAL A 13 39.63 -15.71 14.96
C VAL A 13 38.70 -14.52 15.22
N LEU A 14 39.23 -13.36 15.58
CA LEU A 14 38.44 -12.16 15.84
C LEU A 14 37.72 -11.67 14.58
N VAL A 15 38.41 -11.69 13.42
CA VAL A 15 37.82 -11.33 12.12
C VAL A 15 36.74 -12.33 11.71
N ILE A 16 36.95 -13.63 11.89
CA ILE A 16 35.94 -14.66 11.58
C ILE A 16 34.69 -14.46 12.43
N ILE A 17 34.85 -14.17 13.72
CA ILE A 17 33.72 -13.92 14.63
C ILE A 17 32.97 -12.65 14.19
N ALA A 18 33.69 -11.56 13.90
CA ALA A 18 33.09 -10.30 13.47
C ALA A 18 32.31 -10.41 12.15
N LEU A 19 32.85 -11.15 11.17
CA LEU A 19 32.18 -11.37 9.88
C LEU A 19 30.97 -12.31 10.01
N SER A 20 31.07 -13.32 10.89
CA SER A 20 29.96 -14.24 11.17
C SER A 20 28.80 -13.52 11.86
N THR A 21 29.07 -12.68 12.85
CA THR A 21 28.02 -11.89 13.52
C THR A 21 27.39 -10.86 12.59
N PHE A 22 28.17 -10.22 11.73
CA PHE A 22 27.65 -9.28 10.73
C PHE A 22 26.72 -9.96 9.70
N SER A 23 27.04 -11.19 9.31
CA SER A 23 26.20 -11.99 8.40
C SER A 23 24.88 -12.43 9.04
N ILE A 24 24.85 -12.66 10.36
CA ILE A 24 23.64 -13.03 11.10
C ILE A 24 22.72 -11.82 11.33
N ILE A 25 23.29 -10.63 11.51
CA ILE A 25 22.54 -9.38 11.75
C ILE A 25 22.03 -8.75 10.45
N SER A 26 22.57 -9.17 9.30
CA SER A 26 22.05 -8.79 7.99
C SER A 26 20.69 -9.48 7.77
N ALA A 27 19.64 -8.90 8.36
CA ALA A 27 18.28 -9.23 8.03
C ALA A 27 18.12 -9.16 6.51
N PRO A 28 17.30 -10.03 5.89
CA PRO A 28 17.00 -9.89 4.47
C PRO A 28 16.56 -8.43 4.26
N ALA A 29 17.20 -7.75 3.31
CA ALA A 29 16.70 -6.47 2.85
C ALA A 29 15.27 -6.76 2.40
N HIS A 30 14.30 -6.38 3.24
CA HIS A 30 12.91 -6.45 2.89
C HIS A 30 12.77 -5.39 1.80
N ALA A 31 13.05 -5.76 0.56
CA ALA A 31 12.29 -5.21 -0.55
C ALA A 31 10.86 -5.55 -0.16
N ALA A 32 10.19 -4.60 0.50
CA ALA A 32 8.78 -4.67 0.72
C ALA A 32 8.21 -4.76 -0.69
N MET A 33 7.99 -5.99 -1.16
CA MET A 33 7.25 -6.29 -2.37
C MET A 33 5.88 -5.73 -2.05
N VAL A 34 5.64 -4.47 -2.44
CA VAL A 34 4.30 -3.90 -2.40
C VAL A 34 3.49 -4.89 -3.19
N ASN A 35 2.59 -5.59 -2.51
CA ASN A 35 1.87 -6.66 -3.16
C ASN A 35 1.06 -5.98 -4.28
N THR A 36 1.11 -6.50 -5.50
CA THR A 36 0.26 -5.97 -6.58
C THR A 36 -1.21 -5.95 -6.12
N ALA A 37 -1.61 -6.85 -5.22
CA ALA A 37 -2.91 -6.83 -4.56
C ALA A 37 -3.21 -5.57 -3.73
N GLU A 38 -2.22 -4.96 -3.06
CA GLU A 38 -2.38 -3.71 -2.32
C GLU A 38 -2.58 -2.53 -3.28
N ILE A 39 -1.83 -2.49 -4.38
CA ILE A 39 -2.02 -1.50 -5.44
C ILE A 39 -3.39 -1.69 -6.12
N LEU A 40 -3.81 -2.93 -6.39
CA LEU A 40 -5.12 -3.21 -6.96
C LEU A 40 -6.24 -2.76 -6.01
N LYS A 41 -6.14 -3.01 -4.70
CA LYS A 41 -7.13 -2.55 -3.72
C LYS A 41 -7.27 -1.03 -3.70
N GLN A 42 -6.15 -0.31 -3.74
CA GLN A 42 -6.18 1.16 -3.81
C GLN A 42 -6.75 1.68 -5.14
N ASN A 43 -6.55 0.96 -6.24
CA ASN A 43 -7.18 1.28 -7.53
C ASN A 43 -8.67 0.93 -7.56
N GLN A 44 -9.10 -0.11 -6.86
CA GLN A 44 -10.51 -0.53 -6.82
C GLN A 44 -11.43 0.54 -6.25
N HIS A 45 -10.99 1.28 -5.23
CA HIS A 45 -11.77 2.39 -4.69
C HIS A 45 -12.00 3.49 -5.73
N ASN A 46 -10.93 3.96 -6.38
CA ASN A 46 -11.02 4.99 -7.42
C ASN A 46 -11.93 4.56 -8.58
N LEU A 47 -11.79 3.32 -9.04
CA LEU A 47 -12.63 2.76 -10.10
C LEU A 47 -14.10 2.62 -9.68
N ALA A 48 -14.37 2.29 -8.42
CA ALA A 48 -15.73 2.19 -7.89
C ALA A 48 -16.40 3.57 -7.79
N CYS A 49 -15.70 4.58 -7.27
CA CYS A 49 -16.17 5.97 -7.25
C CYS A 49 -16.44 6.49 -8.67
N GLU A 50 -15.52 6.23 -9.61
CA GLU A 50 -15.69 6.62 -11.01
C GLU A 50 -16.93 5.96 -11.64
N ARG A 51 -17.15 4.65 -11.39
CA ARG A 51 -18.34 3.93 -11.88
C ARG A 51 -19.65 4.49 -11.31
N ILE A 52 -19.67 4.87 -10.03
CA ILE A 52 -20.83 5.49 -9.39
C ILE A 52 -21.07 6.90 -9.96
N ASN A 53 -20.02 7.70 -10.11
CA ASN A 53 -20.11 9.04 -10.71
C ASN A 53 -20.61 8.98 -12.16
N MET A 54 -20.14 8.01 -12.97
CA MET A 54 -20.67 7.76 -14.32
C MET A 54 -22.16 7.38 -14.31
N PHE A 55 -22.65 6.71 -13.27
CA PHE A 55 -24.07 6.38 -13.13
C PHE A 55 -24.88 7.64 -12.77
N LEU A 56 -24.38 8.45 -11.84
CA LEU A 56 -24.98 9.74 -11.44
C LEU A 56 -24.98 10.78 -12.57
N ASP A 57 -24.05 10.69 -13.52
CA ASP A 57 -23.97 11.55 -14.70
C ASP A 57 -25.05 11.27 -15.74
N ARG A 58 -25.75 10.15 -15.65
CA ARG A 58 -26.83 9.83 -16.58
C ARG A 58 -27.97 10.84 -16.43
N SER A 59 -28.38 11.45 -17.53
CA SER A 59 -29.44 12.47 -17.55
C SER A 59 -30.74 12.03 -16.87
N GLU A 60 -31.12 10.76 -17.05
CA GLU A 60 -32.30 10.19 -16.39
C GLU A 60 -32.14 10.10 -14.86
N VAL A 61 -30.95 9.72 -14.38
CA VAL A 61 -30.63 9.66 -12.94
C VAL A 61 -30.65 11.06 -12.34
N GLN A 62 -30.07 12.05 -13.00
CA GLN A 62 -30.10 13.45 -12.55
C GLN A 62 -31.53 14.00 -12.47
N LYS A 63 -32.38 13.71 -13.47
CA LYS A 63 -33.80 14.09 -13.44
C LYS A 63 -34.53 13.48 -12.25
N HIS A 64 -34.27 12.21 -11.95
CA HIS A 64 -34.85 11.54 -10.78
C HIS A 64 -34.35 12.14 -9.46
N LEU A 65 -33.05 12.45 -9.35
CA LEU A 65 -32.48 13.12 -8.17
C LEU A 65 -33.12 14.48 -7.93
N VAL A 66 -33.24 15.29 -8.99
CA VAL A 66 -33.89 16.61 -8.92
C VAL A 66 -35.37 16.47 -8.57
N ALA A 67 -36.07 15.47 -9.11
CA ALA A 67 -37.46 15.19 -8.76
C ALA A 67 -37.64 14.82 -7.28
N TRP A 68 -36.61 14.23 -6.66
CA TRP A 68 -36.56 13.96 -5.22
C TRP A 68 -36.03 15.15 -4.39
N GLY A 69 -35.72 16.28 -5.02
CA GLY A 69 -35.19 17.47 -4.36
C GLY A 69 -33.69 17.40 -4.03
N VAL A 70 -32.96 16.44 -4.60
CA VAL A 70 -31.52 16.26 -4.40
C VAL A 70 -30.76 16.93 -5.54
N ASN A 71 -29.78 17.78 -5.20
CA ASN A 71 -28.90 18.37 -6.19
C ASN A 71 -27.91 17.30 -6.73
N PRO A 72 -27.83 17.07 -8.05
CA PRO A 72 -26.90 16.08 -8.62
C PRO A 72 -25.43 16.34 -8.27
N GLU A 73 -25.02 17.60 -8.17
CA GLU A 73 -23.64 17.97 -7.82
C GLU A 73 -23.33 17.66 -6.34
N GLU A 74 -24.31 17.83 -5.47
CA GLU A 74 -24.20 17.45 -4.06
C GLU A 74 -24.09 15.93 -3.92
N ALA A 75 -24.87 15.16 -4.69
CA ALA A 75 -24.80 13.71 -4.69
C ALA A 75 -23.41 13.20 -5.08
N LYS A 76 -22.75 13.82 -6.08
CA LYS A 76 -21.37 13.49 -6.46
C LYS A 76 -20.36 13.85 -5.38
N ALA A 77 -20.44 15.07 -4.84
CA ALA A 77 -19.56 15.51 -3.76
C ALA A 77 -19.66 14.59 -2.53
N ARG A 78 -20.84 14.02 -2.27
CA ARG A 78 -21.03 13.02 -1.23
C ARG A 78 -20.32 11.72 -1.57
N VAL A 79 -20.43 11.20 -2.80
CA VAL A 79 -19.70 9.99 -3.24
C VAL A 79 -18.19 10.17 -3.10
N ASP A 80 -17.66 11.33 -3.49
CA ASP A 80 -16.23 11.63 -3.36
C ASP A 80 -15.76 11.74 -1.90
N SER A 81 -16.69 11.95 -0.95
CA SER A 81 -16.40 12.01 0.49
C SER A 81 -16.55 10.68 1.23
N LEU A 82 -17.04 9.63 0.56
CA LEU A 82 -17.26 8.31 1.16
C LEU A 82 -15.95 7.56 1.38
N THR A 83 -15.91 6.78 2.45
CA THR A 83 -14.76 5.92 2.75
C THR A 83 -14.75 4.66 1.88
N ASP A 84 -13.58 4.04 1.75
CA ASP A 84 -13.41 2.77 1.00
C ASP A 84 -14.45 1.70 1.40
N GLN A 85 -14.74 1.58 2.70
CA GLN A 85 -15.68 0.61 3.25
C GLN A 85 -17.14 0.92 2.91
N GLU A 86 -17.48 2.19 2.73
CA GLU A 86 -18.84 2.61 2.38
C GLU A 86 -19.09 2.42 0.89
N ILE A 87 -18.09 2.73 0.05
CA ILE A 87 -18.15 2.49 -1.39
C ILE A 87 -18.24 0.99 -1.71
N GLU A 88 -17.53 0.13 -0.99
CA GLU A 88 -17.59 -1.33 -1.17
C GLU A 88 -19.00 -1.91 -0.90
N LYS A 89 -19.81 -1.24 -0.07
CA LYS A 89 -21.21 -1.65 0.17
C LYS A 89 -22.18 -1.23 -0.92
N ILE A 90 -21.79 -0.26 -1.76
CA ILE A 90 -22.62 0.33 -2.80
C ILE A 90 -22.29 -0.25 -4.19
N ALA A 91 -21.01 -0.54 -4.44
CA ALA A 91 -20.45 -1.00 -5.72
C ALA A 91 -20.77 -2.46 -6.08
#